data_AF-A0A952M2Q0-F1
#
_entry.id   AF-A0A952M2Q0-F1
#
_cell.length_a   1.000
_cell.length_b   1.000
_cell.length_c   1.000
_cell.angle_alpha   90.00
_cell.angle_beta   90.00
_cell.angle_gamma   90.00
#
_symmetry.space_group_name_H-M   'P 1'
#
loop_
_entity.id
_entity.type
_entity.pdbx_description
1 polymer ?
#
loop_
_entity_poly.entity_id
_entity_poly.type
_entity_poly.pdbx_seq_one_letter_code
_entity_poly.pdbx_strand_id
1 'polypeptide(L)'
;MSRHLILLMLCLCFPAKKSFAVQCVDINQDGIQVLSMQLTGIGPAKARAIVNYRTDNGPFTSESDLLNVKGIGPKTLDKIKEQLCKLVAAAAGAAITQNNNNEQQTRLKIRNVIKRARVSAGQNQTKKNAPR
;
A
#
# COMPACT_ATOMS: atom_id res chain seq x y z
N MET A 1 9.73 -58.61 11.25
CA MET A 1 9.59 -57.65 10.13
C MET A 1 8.62 -56.50 10.43
N SER A 2 7.52 -56.72 11.17
CA SER A 2 6.48 -55.69 11.45
C SER A 2 6.82 -54.63 12.51
N ARG A 3 8.00 -54.68 13.14
CA ARG A 3 8.44 -53.72 14.20
C ARG A 3 9.23 -52.52 13.67
N HIS A 4 9.78 -52.63 12.45
CA HIS A 4 10.46 -51.51 11.78
C HIS A 4 9.52 -50.69 10.88
N LEU A 5 8.38 -51.25 10.47
CA LEU A 5 7.39 -50.56 9.64
C LEU A 5 6.56 -49.52 10.41
N ILE A 6 6.43 -49.68 11.74
CA ILE A 6 5.72 -48.72 12.61
C ILE A 6 6.62 -47.53 13.00
N LEU A 7 7.96 -47.69 12.96
CA LEU A 7 8.91 -46.63 13.31
C LEU A 7 9.19 -45.67 12.14
N LEU A 8 8.89 -46.05 10.89
CA LEU A 8 9.09 -45.24 9.70
C LEU A 8 7.85 -44.39 9.32
N MET A 9 6.71 -44.64 9.99
CA MET A 9 5.44 -43.89 9.83
C MET A 9 5.20 -42.84 10.92
N LEU A 10 6.15 -42.65 11.84
CA LEU A 10 6.09 -41.64 12.90
C LEU A 10 7.07 -40.48 12.63
N CYS A 11 7.15 -40.00 11.38
CA CYS A 11 8.06 -38.89 11.03
C CYS A 11 7.48 -37.85 10.05
N LEU A 12 6.15 -37.78 9.87
CA LEU A 12 5.51 -36.76 9.01
C LEU A 12 4.50 -35.86 9.73
N CYS A 13 4.41 -35.92 11.06
CA CYS A 13 3.70 -34.93 11.85
C CYS A 13 4.69 -33.89 12.40
N PHE A 14 5.33 -33.12 11.52
CA PHE A 14 5.99 -31.88 11.93
C PHE A 14 4.99 -30.75 11.64
N PRO A 15 4.19 -30.31 12.62
CA PRO A 15 3.34 -29.14 12.42
C PRO A 15 4.25 -27.95 12.13
N ALA A 16 4.25 -27.53 10.86
CA ALA A 16 4.93 -26.33 10.40
C ALA A 16 4.47 -25.17 11.29
N LYS A 17 5.37 -24.65 12.12
CA LYS A 17 5.13 -23.44 12.90
C LYS A 17 4.87 -22.33 11.88
N LYS A 18 3.62 -21.85 11.79
CA LYS A 18 3.30 -20.69 10.99
C LYS A 18 4.10 -19.52 11.56
N SER A 19 5.15 -19.10 10.85
CA SER A 19 5.83 -17.84 11.14
C SER A 19 4.80 -16.73 11.04
N PHE A 20 4.40 -16.18 12.18
CA PHE A 20 3.56 -15.00 12.23
C PHE A 20 4.45 -13.83 11.82
N ALA A 21 4.46 -13.51 10.52
CA ALA A 21 4.92 -12.20 10.11
C ALA A 21 4.11 -11.20 10.93
N VAL A 22 4.79 -10.31 11.67
CA VAL A 22 4.14 -9.21 12.38
C VAL A 22 3.42 -8.39 11.32
N GLN A 23 2.11 -8.62 11.20
CA GLN A 23 1.25 -7.82 10.35
C GLN A 23 1.08 -6.49 11.06
N CYS A 24 1.74 -5.48 10.53
CA CYS A 24 1.58 -4.12 10.98
C CYS A 24 0.21 -3.62 10.52
N VAL A 25 -0.61 -3.15 11.45
CA VAL A 25 -1.98 -2.66 11.18
C VAL A 25 -1.97 -1.15 11.02
N ASP A 26 -2.60 -0.65 9.96
CA ASP A 26 -2.82 0.78 9.72
C ASP A 26 -4.23 1.19 10.17
N ILE A 27 -4.31 1.97 11.26
CA ILE A 27 -5.59 2.47 11.82
C ILE A 27 -6.35 3.44 10.90
N ASN A 28 -5.65 4.10 9.97
CA ASN A 28 -6.25 5.06 9.06
C ASN A 28 -6.80 4.40 7.81
N GLN A 29 -6.23 3.27 7.39
CA GLN A 29 -6.62 2.57 6.16
C GLN A 29 -7.44 1.31 6.41
N ASP A 30 -7.10 0.53 7.44
CA ASP A 30 -7.67 -0.80 7.61
C ASP A 30 -9.16 -0.78 7.97
N GLY A 31 -9.87 -1.81 7.52
CA GLY A 31 -11.29 -2.00 7.78
C GLY A 31 -11.59 -2.64 9.14
N ILE A 32 -12.87 -2.67 9.52
CA ILE A 32 -13.35 -3.19 10.81
C ILE A 32 -12.87 -4.63 11.07
N GLN A 33 -12.95 -5.50 10.04
CA GLN A 33 -12.57 -6.91 10.17
C GLN A 33 -11.07 -7.06 10.48
N VAL A 34 -10.23 -6.37 9.71
CA VAL A 34 -8.76 -6.38 9.90
C VAL A 34 -8.39 -5.89 11.29
N LEU A 35 -8.92 -4.73 11.70
CA LEU A 35 -8.72 -4.16 13.04
C LEU A 35 -9.13 -5.15 14.14
N SER A 36 -10.27 -5.84 13.97
CA SER A 36 -10.78 -6.76 14.99
C SER A 36 -10.04 -8.10 15.09
N MET A 37 -9.41 -8.54 14.00
CA MET A 37 -8.69 -9.83 13.96
C MET A 37 -7.22 -9.67 14.33
N GLN A 38 -6.61 -8.54 13.97
CA GLN A 38 -5.17 -8.34 14.15
C GLN A 38 -4.82 -7.62 15.46
N LEU A 39 -5.68 -6.73 15.96
CA LEU A 39 -5.40 -5.98 17.19
C LEU A 39 -5.88 -6.72 18.45
N THR A 40 -4.95 -7.02 19.33
CA THR A 40 -5.22 -7.75 20.57
C THR A 40 -6.07 -6.91 21.52
N GLY A 41 -7.28 -7.37 21.84
CA GLY A 41 -8.21 -6.67 22.73
C GLY A 41 -9.09 -5.62 22.04
N ILE A 42 -9.03 -5.50 20.71
CA ILE A 42 -9.97 -4.75 19.89
C ILE A 42 -10.97 -5.73 19.27
N GLY A 43 -12.20 -5.73 19.77
CA GLY A 43 -13.29 -6.49 19.16
C GLY A 43 -14.02 -5.70 18.06
N PRO A 44 -15.03 -6.31 17.41
CA PRO A 44 -15.82 -5.67 16.35
C PRO A 44 -16.44 -4.33 16.75
N ALA A 45 -16.87 -4.19 18.01
CA ALA A 45 -17.45 -2.96 18.54
C ALA A 45 -16.42 -1.82 18.62
N LYS A 46 -15.21 -2.10 19.11
CA LYS A 46 -14.12 -1.10 19.20
C LYS A 46 -13.57 -0.77 17.82
N ALA A 47 -13.40 -1.77 16.96
CA ALA A 47 -13.00 -1.56 15.56
C ALA A 47 -13.97 -0.64 14.81
N ARG A 48 -15.29 -0.82 15.02
CA ARG A 48 -16.31 0.10 14.48
C ARG A 48 -16.15 1.51 15.05
N ALA A 49 -15.88 1.66 16.34
CA ALA A 49 -15.65 2.96 16.95
C ALA A 49 -14.44 3.69 16.36
N ILE A 50 -13.35 2.97 16.04
CA ILE A 50 -12.17 3.54 15.35
C ILE A 50 -12.56 4.07 13.97
N VAL A 51 -13.28 3.27 13.18
CA VAL A 51 -13.72 3.66 11.83
C VAL A 51 -14.66 4.86 11.89
N ASN A 52 -15.64 4.87 12.81
CA ASN A 52 -16.54 6.00 12.99
C ASN A 52 -15.77 7.26 13.39
N TYR A 53 -14.83 7.15 14.34
CA TYR A 53 -14.03 8.29 14.78
C TYR A 53 -13.26 8.93 13.63
N ARG A 54 -12.61 8.13 12.76
CA ARG A 54 -11.88 8.68 11.60
C ARG A 54 -12.79 9.24 10.50
N THR A 55 -14.04 8.75 10.42
CA THR A 55 -15.05 9.31 9.52
C THR A 55 -15.53 10.68 10.01
N ASP A 56 -15.71 10.85 11.32
CA ASP A 56 -16.27 12.07 11.90
C ASP A 56 -15.21 13.15 12.21
N ASN A 57 -14.01 12.75 12.65
CA ASN A 57 -12.95 13.64 13.11
C ASN A 57 -11.76 13.74 12.14
N GLY A 58 -11.74 12.88 11.10
CA GLY A 58 -10.60 12.75 10.21
C GLY A 58 -9.55 11.75 10.69
N PRO A 59 -8.44 11.58 9.95
CA PRO A 59 -7.43 10.55 10.23
C PRO A 59 -6.72 10.78 11.57
N PHE A 60 -6.31 9.68 12.20
CA PHE A 60 -5.50 9.70 13.42
C PHE A 60 -4.09 10.23 13.11
N THR A 61 -3.66 11.23 13.87
CA THR A 61 -2.34 11.85 13.74
C THR A 61 -1.34 11.24 14.71
N SER A 62 -1.82 10.76 15.85
CA SER A 62 -1.02 10.21 16.91
C SER A 62 -1.65 8.94 17.50
N GLU A 63 -0.83 8.09 18.13
CA GLU A 63 -1.32 6.92 18.87
C GLU A 63 -2.22 7.34 20.05
N SER A 64 -1.98 8.52 20.64
CA SER A 64 -2.80 9.06 21.73
C SER A 64 -4.22 9.42 21.28
N ASP A 65 -4.44 9.72 20.00
CA ASP A 65 -5.78 10.03 19.48
C ASP A 65 -6.73 8.83 19.60
N LEU A 66 -6.19 7.60 19.65
CA LEU A 66 -6.97 6.39 19.90
C LEU A 66 -7.63 6.39 21.29
N LEU A 67 -7.12 7.15 22.27
CA LEU A 67 -7.75 7.28 23.59
C LEU A 67 -9.07 8.06 23.55
N ASN A 68 -9.29 8.86 22.50
CA ASN A 68 -10.55 9.57 22.29
C ASN A 68 -11.64 8.65 21.74
N VAL A 69 -11.27 7.44 21.29
CA VAL A 69 -12.22 6.45 20.75
C VAL A 69 -12.93 5.72 21.90
N LYS A 70 -14.27 5.73 21.86
CA LYS A 70 -15.11 5.06 22.86
C LYS A 70 -14.74 3.58 23.01
N GLY A 71 -14.29 3.21 24.22
CA GLY A 71 -13.95 1.82 24.57
C GLY A 71 -12.48 1.44 24.36
N ILE A 72 -11.64 2.37 23.92
CA ILE A 72 -10.19 2.23 23.95
C ILE A 72 -9.67 3.00 25.17
N GLY A 73 -9.03 2.27 26.08
CA GLY A 73 -8.35 2.84 27.23
C GLY A 73 -6.84 2.65 27.15
N PRO A 74 -6.05 3.24 28.07
CA PRO A 74 -4.59 3.16 28.07
C PRO A 74 -4.09 1.71 28.06
N LYS A 75 -4.70 0.83 28.85
CA LYS A 75 -4.37 -0.62 28.86
C LYS A 75 -4.57 -1.32 27.51
N THR A 76 -5.51 -0.84 26.69
CA THR A 76 -5.73 -1.39 25.35
C THR A 76 -4.72 -0.79 24.39
N LEU A 77 -4.48 0.51 24.48
CA LEU A 77 -3.49 1.22 23.67
C LEU A 77 -2.09 0.60 23.82
N ASP A 78 -1.65 0.34 25.06
CA ASP A 78 -0.35 -0.27 25.33
C ASP A 78 -0.16 -1.63 24.65
N LYS A 79 -1.24 -2.44 24.55
CA LYS A 79 -1.21 -3.75 23.90
C LYS A 79 -1.14 -3.65 22.38
N ILE A 80 -1.81 -2.66 21.80
CA ILE A 80 -1.90 -2.52 20.35
C ILE A 80 -0.74 -1.71 19.78
N LYS A 81 -0.07 -0.84 20.56
CA LYS A 81 0.97 0.06 20.02
C LYS A 81 2.10 -0.70 19.31
N GLU A 82 2.42 -1.90 19.77
CA GLU A 82 3.45 -2.75 19.16
C GLU A 82 2.98 -3.41 17.85
N GLN A 83 1.67 -3.52 17.64
CA GLN A 83 1.04 -4.08 16.45
C GLN A 83 0.67 -3.02 15.40
N LEU A 84 0.64 -1.75 15.82
CA LEU A 84 0.40 -0.63 14.92
C LEU A 84 1.60 -0.46 13.99
N CYS A 85 1.34 -0.40 12.69
CA CYS A 85 2.29 0.14 11.74
C CYS A 85 2.47 1.61 12.13
N LYS A 86 3.57 1.95 12.80
CA LYS A 86 3.85 3.34 13.17
C LYS A 86 3.62 4.20 11.94
N LEU A 87 2.95 5.34 12.17
CA LEU A 87 2.77 6.44 11.24
C LEU A 87 4.14 7.02 10.86
N VAL A 88 4.96 6.25 10.15
CA VAL A 88 6.01 6.84 9.34
C VAL A 88 5.25 7.46 8.19
N ALA A 89 5.29 8.78 8.16
CA ALA A 89 5.11 9.55 6.96
C ALA A 89 6.05 9.00 5.88
N ALA A 90 5.60 7.96 5.19
CA ALA A 90 6.08 7.56 3.88
C ALA A 90 4.97 7.82 2.85
N ALA A 91 4.35 9.00 3.01
CA ALA A 91 4.09 9.92 1.90
C ALA A 91 5.42 10.47 1.29
N ALA A 92 6.49 9.68 1.30
CA ALA A 92 7.78 9.94 0.69
C ALA A 92 8.37 8.60 0.21
N GLY A 93 7.91 8.11 -0.95
CA GLY A 93 8.74 7.20 -1.76
C GLY A 93 8.10 6.02 -2.48
N ALA A 94 6.81 5.68 -2.33
CA ALA A 94 6.30 4.43 -2.93
C ALA A 94 5.01 4.51 -3.77
N ALA A 95 4.20 5.57 -3.69
CA ALA A 95 2.91 5.63 -4.39
C ALA A 95 2.66 6.89 -5.26
N ILE A 96 3.70 7.66 -5.60
CA ILE A 96 3.68 8.57 -6.78
C ILE A 96 4.45 7.88 -7.92
N THR A 97 4.05 6.69 -8.33
CA THR A 97 4.48 6.12 -9.63
C THR A 97 3.43 5.14 -10.10
N GLN A 98 2.26 5.66 -10.44
CA GLN A 98 1.46 5.17 -11.56
C GLN A 98 0.86 6.41 -12.22
N ASN A 99 1.08 6.57 -13.53
CA ASN A 99 0.53 7.59 -14.42
C ASN A 99 1.36 8.87 -14.72
N ASN A 100 2.63 8.70 -15.12
CA ASN A 100 3.36 9.71 -15.92
C ASN A 100 3.41 9.34 -17.42
N ASN A 101 2.77 8.25 -17.83
CA ASN A 101 2.95 7.65 -19.15
C ASN A 101 2.09 8.36 -20.23
N ASN A 102 0.93 8.88 -19.85
CA ASN A 102 0.02 9.60 -20.75
C ASN A 102 0.58 10.99 -21.15
N GLU A 103 1.22 11.70 -20.24
CA GLU A 103 1.80 13.02 -20.52
C GLU A 103 3.10 12.90 -21.34
N GLN A 104 3.96 11.92 -21.04
CA GLN A 104 5.16 11.68 -21.84
C GLN A 104 4.81 11.24 -23.26
N GLN A 105 3.83 10.35 -23.43
CA GLN A 105 3.38 9.94 -24.77
C GLN A 105 2.80 11.12 -25.56
N THR A 106 2.10 12.05 -24.90
CA THR A 106 1.57 13.27 -25.54
C THR A 106 2.69 14.23 -25.95
N ARG A 107 3.70 14.44 -25.10
CA ARG A 107 4.87 15.27 -25.42
C ARG A 107 5.71 14.69 -26.57
N LEU A 108 5.87 13.36 -26.63
CA LEU A 108 6.55 12.68 -27.74
C LEU A 108 5.74 12.79 -29.04
N LYS A 109 4.41 12.65 -28.99
CA LYS A 109 3.53 12.84 -30.15
C LYS A 109 3.62 14.26 -30.69
N ILE A 110 3.50 15.29 -29.84
CA ILE A 110 3.59 16.71 -30.25
C ILE A 110 4.97 17.02 -30.86
N ARG A 111 6.06 16.54 -30.24
CA ARG A 111 7.42 16.70 -30.77
C ARG A 111 7.58 16.10 -32.17
N ASN A 112 7.03 14.91 -32.40
CA ASN A 112 7.12 14.23 -33.70
C ASN A 112 6.28 14.93 -34.77
N VAL A 113 5.11 15.48 -34.40
CA VAL A 113 4.29 16.31 -35.31
C VAL A 113 5.05 17.58 -35.72
N ILE A 114 5.65 18.31 -34.77
CA ILE A 114 6.43 19.52 -35.05
C ILE A 114 7.68 19.21 -35.90
N LYS A 115 8.37 18.10 -35.63
CA LYS A 115 9.53 17.67 -36.43
C LYS A 115 9.13 17.34 -37.88
N ARG A 116 8.02 16.65 -38.10
CA ARG A 116 7.52 16.34 -39.45
C ARG A 116 7.14 17.60 -40.21
N ALA A 117 6.42 18.53 -39.58
CA ALA A 117 6.05 19.80 -40.19
C ALA A 117 7.28 20.62 -40.65
N ARG A 118 8.36 20.64 -39.86
CA ARG A 118 9.64 21.30 -40.26
C ARG A 118 10.37 20.57 -41.39
N VAL A 119 10.38 19.24 -41.41
CA VAL A 119 11.02 18.47 -42.49
C VAL A 119 10.28 18.66 -43.82
N SER A 120 8.95 18.73 -43.80
CA SER A 120 8.14 19.01 -44.99
C SER A 120 8.33 20.45 -45.51
N ALA A 121 8.53 21.41 -44.61
CA ALA A 121 8.84 22.80 -45.00
C ALA A 121 10.28 22.96 -45.53
N GLY A 122 11.24 22.21 -44.98
CA GLY A 122 12.65 22.24 -45.40
C GLY A 122 12.93 21.56 -46.75
N GLN A 123 12.06 20.67 -47.22
CA GLN A 123 12.19 20.06 -48.56
C GLN A 123 11.63 20.92 -49.70
N ASN A 124 10.94 22.02 -49.42
CA ASN A 124 10.38 22.90 -50.45
C ASN A 124 11.23 24.16 -50.74
N GLN A 125 12.46 24.22 -50.21
CA GLN A 125 13.43 25.27 -50.53
C GLN A 125 14.55 24.80 -51.47
N THR A 126 14.77 23.50 -51.64
CA THR A 126 15.82 22.99 -52.56
C THR A 126 15.37 22.89 -54.02
N LYS A 127 14.09 23.12 -54.35
CA LYS A 127 13.58 23.08 -55.73
C LYS A 127 13.38 24.46 -56.39
N LYS A 128 13.64 25.58 -55.69
CA LYS A 128 13.43 26.94 -56.22
C LYS A 128 14.71 27.70 -56.62
N ASN A 129 15.90 27.19 -56.33
CA ASN A 129 17.18 27.85 -56.65
C ASN A 129 18.07 27.01 -57.57
N ALA A 130 17.50 26.40 -58.63
CA ALA A 130 18.33 25.88 -59.72
C ALA A 130 18.77 27.07 -60.60
N PRO A 131 20.08 27.35 -60.73
CA PRO A 131 20.55 28.36 -61.67
C PRO A 131 20.28 27.89 -63.12
N ARG A 132 19.93 28.85 -63.98
CA ARG A 132 19.68 28.69 -65.41
C ARG A 132 20.94 28.27 -66.15
#